data_AF-A0A3M1MYW9-F1
#
_entry.id   AF-A0A3M1MYW9-F1
#
_cell.length_a   1.000
_cell.length_b   1.000
_cell.length_c   1.000
_cell.angle_alpha   90.00
_cell.angle_beta   90.00
_cell.angle_gamma   90.00
#
_symmetry.space_group_name_H-M   'P 1'
#
loop_
_entity.id
_entity.type
_entity.pdbx_description
1 polymer ?
#
loop_
_entity_poly.entity_id
_entity_poly.type
_entity_poly.pdbx_seq_one_letter_code
_entity_poly.pdbx_strand_id
1 'polypeptide(L)'
;MGLWQRIKARAGVFGEVETRILVCYLLIGLGWALLSNPVLEWLIDDPELRQRIYPLRDLCFFLVTGLFLYRILGSYLANLRQRDQYLEHLANTDELTGLGNQRWFHRRLVEWTEKPEAAPFALLFIDLDRFRIVIRTLGHETGNLLLQEISARLTGCVGSRGCLARFSG
;
A
#
# COMPACT_ATOMS: atom_id res chain seq x y z
N MET A 1 -7.00 -22.37 6.85
CA MET A 1 -7.88 -21.62 7.78
C MET A 1 -7.33 -20.23 8.20
N GLY A 2 -6.36 -19.62 7.49
CA GLY A 2 -5.59 -18.47 8.00
C GLY A 2 -5.66 -17.14 7.23
N LEU A 3 -6.19 -17.08 6.01
CA LEU A 3 -6.19 -15.84 5.21
C LEU A 3 -7.46 -15.00 5.44
N TRP A 4 -8.63 -15.65 5.45
CA TRP A 4 -9.92 -14.99 5.61
C TRP A 4 -10.15 -14.40 7.00
N GLN A 5 -9.62 -15.02 8.06
CA GLN A 5 -9.67 -14.45 9.42
C GLN A 5 -8.76 -13.22 9.55
N ARG A 6 -7.61 -13.19 8.88
CA ARG A 6 -6.69 -12.03 8.89
C ARG A 6 -7.24 -10.85 8.09
N ILE A 7 -7.96 -11.11 6.99
CA ILE A 7 -8.66 -10.08 6.21
C ILE A 7 -9.84 -9.51 7.01
N LYS A 8 -10.66 -10.36 7.66
CA LYS A 8 -11.75 -9.91 8.54
C LYS A 8 -11.25 -9.12 9.75
N ALA A 9 -10.17 -9.56 10.39
CA ALA A 9 -9.58 -8.85 11.52
C ALA A 9 -9.02 -7.47 11.12
N ARG A 10 -8.37 -7.36 9.94
CA ARG A 10 -7.93 -6.06 9.41
C ARG A 10 -9.10 -5.16 9.03
N ALA A 11 -10.10 -5.68 8.31
CA ALA A 11 -11.28 -4.91 7.91
C ALA A 11 -12.07 -4.38 9.12
N GLY A 12 -12.16 -5.17 10.21
CA GLY A 12 -12.77 -4.74 11.47
C GLY A 12 -12.04 -3.58 12.14
N VAL A 13 -10.71 -3.62 12.21
CA VAL A 13 -9.89 -2.54 12.80
C VAL A 13 -9.97 -1.26 11.98
N PHE A 14 -10.01 -1.34 10.64
CA PHE A 14 -10.18 -0.17 9.78
C PHE A 14 -11.57 0.45 9.91
N GLY A 15 -12.62 -0.38 9.92
CA GLY A 15 -14.00 0.09 10.15
C GLY A 15 -14.17 0.77 11.51
N GLU A 16 -13.49 0.28 12.55
CA GLU A 16 -13.52 0.91 13.88
C GLU A 16 -12.90 2.32 13.88
N VAL A 17 -11.80 2.55 13.16
CA VAL A 17 -11.14 3.87 13.10
C VAL A 17 -11.98 4.87 12.31
N GLU A 18 -12.51 4.46 11.16
CA GLU A 18 -13.39 5.30 10.33
C GLU A 18 -14.66 5.70 11.11
N THR A 19 -15.26 4.74 11.82
CA THR A 19 -16.44 5.00 12.65
C THR A 19 -16.11 5.93 13.82
N ARG A 20 -14.95 5.78 14.46
CA ARG A 20 -14.51 6.69 15.54
C ARG A 20 -14.31 8.12 15.06
N ILE A 21 -13.68 8.31 13.90
CA ILE A 21 -13.47 9.64 13.31
C ILE A 21 -14.83 10.27 12.98
N LEU A 22 -15.74 9.51 12.37
CA LEU A 22 -17.08 9.99 12.02
C LEU A 22 -17.87 10.39 13.26
N VAL A 23 -17.86 9.56 14.32
CA VAL A 23 -18.53 9.85 15.59
C VAL A 23 -17.94 11.10 16.24
N CYS A 24 -16.61 11.24 16.30
CA CYS A 24 -15.97 12.43 16.84
C CYS A 24 -16.35 13.69 16.05
N TYR A 25 -16.36 13.60 14.71
CA TYR A 25 -16.74 14.70 13.84
C TYR A 25 -18.20 15.13 14.06
N LEU A 26 -19.12 14.17 14.15
CA LEU A 26 -20.54 14.42 14.42
C LEU A 26 -20.74 15.06 15.80
N LEU A 27 -20.02 14.59 16.83
CA LEU A 27 -20.09 15.16 18.18
C LEU A 27 -19.54 16.59 18.23
N ILE A 28 -18.42 16.87 17.56
CA ILE A 28 -17.83 18.21 17.48
C ILE A 28 -18.76 19.15 16.71
N GLY A 29 -19.32 18.71 15.58
CA GLY A 29 -20.26 19.50 14.80
C GLY A 29 -21.56 19.78 15.54
N LEU A 30 -22.10 18.79 16.25
CA LEU A 30 -23.28 18.96 17.10
C LEU A 30 -23.00 19.94 18.26
N GLY A 31 -21.84 19.79 18.92
CA GLY A 31 -21.41 20.69 19.98
C GLY A 31 -21.25 22.13 19.49
N TRP A 32 -20.64 22.33 18.32
CA TRP A 32 -20.54 23.64 17.67
C TRP A 32 -21.92 24.25 17.37
N ALA A 33 -22.83 23.47 16.80
CA ALA A 33 -24.17 23.94 16.46
C ALA A 33 -24.98 24.35 17.71
N LEU A 34 -24.88 23.58 18.80
CA LEU A 34 -25.65 23.81 20.02
C LEU A 34 -25.05 24.91 20.91
N LEU A 35 -23.73 25.00 21.01
CA LEU A 35 -23.06 25.90 21.95
C LEU A 35 -22.66 27.24 21.33
N SER A 36 -22.44 27.31 20.02
CA SER A 36 -21.97 28.57 19.42
C SER A 36 -23.05 29.66 19.40
N ASN A 37 -24.33 29.31 19.22
CA ASN A 37 -25.42 30.29 19.20
C ASN A 37 -25.57 31.03 20.55
N PRO A 38 -25.74 30.33 21.70
CA PRO A 38 -25.89 31.01 22.99
C PRO A 38 -24.66 31.83 23.40
N VAL A 39 -23.46 31.37 23.02
CA VAL A 39 -22.22 32.12 23.29
C VAL A 39 -22.17 33.42 22.49
N LEU A 40 -22.59 33.38 21.21
CA LEU A 40 -22.63 34.59 20.39
C LEU A 40 -23.69 35.57 20.89
N GLU A 41 -24.83 35.06 21.35
CA GLU A 41 -25.91 35.85 21.96
C GLU A 41 -25.49 36.51 23.27
N TRP A 42 -24.70 35.81 24.10
CA TRP A 42 -24.16 36.35 25.34
C TRP A 42 -23.05 37.39 25.13
N LEU A 43 -22.24 37.23 24.08
CA LEU A 43 -21.12 38.11 23.80
C LEU A 43 -21.53 39.38 23.04
N ILE A 44 -22.59 39.30 22.23
CA ILE A 44 -23.03 40.35 21.32
C ILE A 44 -24.54 40.57 21.49
N ASP A 45 -24.88 41.68 22.13
CA ASP A 45 -26.27 42.11 22.31
C ASP A 45 -26.89 42.69 21.03
N ASP A 46 -26.06 43.24 20.13
CA ASP A 46 -26.52 43.88 18.88
C ASP A 46 -27.00 42.85 17.83
N PRO A 47 -28.30 42.85 17.48
CA PRO A 47 -28.85 41.90 16.51
C PRO A 47 -28.34 42.09 15.08
N GLU A 48 -27.98 43.31 14.66
CA GLU A 48 -27.43 43.55 13.31
C GLU A 48 -26.01 43.00 13.19
N LEU A 49 -25.20 43.16 14.24
CA LEU A 49 -23.85 42.63 14.28
C LEU A 49 -23.85 41.09 14.24
N ARG A 50 -24.79 40.44 14.95
CA ARG A 50 -24.95 38.97 14.93
C ARG A 50 -25.26 38.42 13.54
N GLN A 51 -26.16 39.07 12.78
CA GLN A 51 -26.49 38.63 11.41
C GLN A 51 -25.27 38.67 10.48
N ARG A 52 -24.32 39.58 10.70
CA ARG A 52 -23.06 39.63 9.93
C ARG A 52 -22.06 38.56 10.37
N ILE A 53 -22.06 38.18 11.65
CA ILE A 53 -21.09 37.24 12.23
C ILE A 53 -21.48 35.77 11.98
N TYR A 54 -22.77 35.41 11.99
CA TYR A 54 -23.21 34.03 11.74
C TYR A 54 -22.66 33.40 10.44
N PRO A 55 -22.75 34.02 9.25
CA PRO A 55 -22.22 33.42 8.04
C PRO A 55 -20.69 33.29 8.08
N LEU A 56 -19.99 34.26 8.69
CA LEU A 56 -18.53 34.21 8.83
C LEU A 56 -18.11 33.08 9.78
N ARG A 57 -18.83 32.91 10.88
CA ARG A 57 -18.65 31.81 11.84
C ARG A 57 -18.80 30.46 11.14
N ASP A 58 -19.88 30.26 10.41
CA ASP A 58 -20.16 28.99 9.74
C ASP A 58 -19.14 28.70 8.64
N LEU A 59 -18.75 29.72 7.88
CA LEU A 59 -17.66 29.62 6.91
C LEU A 59 -16.34 29.21 7.59
N CYS A 60 -15.99 29.81 8.73
CA CYS A 60 -14.79 29.44 9.48
C CYS A 60 -14.85 27.97 9.92
N PHE A 61 -16.00 27.49 10.41
CA PHE A 61 -16.18 26.10 10.77
C PHE A 61 -15.99 25.15 9.58
N PHE A 62 -16.62 25.44 8.43
CA PHE A 62 -16.48 24.62 7.23
C PHE A 62 -15.04 24.62 6.68
N LEU A 63 -14.34 25.76 6.71
CA LEU A 63 -12.96 25.86 6.26
C LEU A 63 -12.00 25.05 7.15
N VAL A 64 -12.12 25.20 8.48
CA VAL A 64 -11.27 24.49 9.44
C VAL A 64 -11.52 22.99 9.36
N THR A 65 -12.78 22.57 9.36
CA THR A 65 -13.14 21.15 9.27
C THR A 65 -12.76 20.55 7.91
N GLY A 66 -12.95 21.28 6.82
CA GLY A 66 -12.55 20.86 5.48
C GLY A 66 -11.03 20.67 5.35
N LEU A 67 -10.23 21.61 5.88
CA LEU A 67 -8.77 21.48 5.90
C LEU A 67 -8.31 20.29 6.74
N PHE A 68 -8.94 20.08 7.90
CA PHE A 68 -8.66 18.94 8.78
C PHE A 68 -8.95 17.60 8.08
N LEU A 69 -10.12 17.47 7.44
CA LEU A 69 -10.48 16.28 6.65
C LEU A 69 -9.52 16.05 5.48
N TYR A 70 -9.15 17.11 4.76
CA TYR A 70 -8.17 17.03 3.67
C TYR A 70 -6.81 16.49 4.16
N ARG A 71 -6.32 16.99 5.31
CA ARG A 71 -5.07 16.52 5.93
C ARG A 71 -5.14 15.06 6.36
N ILE A 72 -6.25 14.64 6.97
CA ILE A 72 -6.47 13.23 7.37
C ILE A 72 -6.48 12.34 6.13
N LEU A 73 -7.26 12.71 5.11
CA LEU A 73 -7.40 11.91 3.90
C LEU A 73 -6.08 11.79 3.16
N GLY A 74 -5.32 12.89 3.02
CA GLY A 74 -3.99 12.87 2.42
C GLY A 74 -3.03 11.94 3.17
N SER A 75 -3.05 11.98 4.51
CA SER A 75 -2.20 11.13 5.35
C SER A 75 -2.61 9.64 5.26
N TYR A 76 -3.92 9.36 5.19
CA TYR A 76 -4.45 8.03 5.03
C TYR A 76 -4.06 7.42 3.67
N LEU A 77 -4.24 8.17 2.58
CA LEU A 77 -3.85 7.75 1.24
C LEU A 77 -2.34 7.52 1.14
N ALA A 78 -1.52 8.38 1.77
CA ALA A 78 -0.08 8.18 1.83
C ALA A 78 0.31 6.89 2.57
N ASN A 79 -0.33 6.62 3.71
CA ASN A 79 -0.08 5.40 4.48
C ASN A 79 -0.49 4.12 3.73
N LEU A 80 -1.64 4.16 3.05
CA LEU A 80 -2.09 3.07 2.18
C LEU A 80 -1.06 2.80 1.07
N ARG A 81 -0.61 3.83 0.35
CA ARG A 81 0.42 3.67 -0.69
C ARG A 81 1.72 3.11 -0.14
N GLN A 82 2.17 3.55 1.03
CA GLN A 82 3.38 3.01 1.65
C GLN A 82 3.20 1.54 2.04
N ARG A 83 2.02 1.14 2.52
CA ARG A 83 1.72 -0.26 2.84
C ARG A 83 1.62 -1.12 1.60
N ASP A 84 1.02 -0.62 0.53
CA ASP A 84 0.99 -1.31 -0.77
C ASP A 84 2.40 -1.48 -1.32
N GLN A 85 3.22 -0.42 -1.32
CA GLN A 85 4.61 -0.50 -1.73
C GLN A 85 5.44 -1.42 -0.83
N TYR A 86 5.18 -1.45 0.48
CA TYR A 86 5.86 -2.35 1.41
C TYR A 86 5.45 -3.82 1.19
N LEU A 87 4.16 -4.09 0.95
CA LEU A 87 3.64 -5.41 0.60
C LEU A 87 4.16 -5.86 -0.78
N GLU A 88 4.23 -4.95 -1.76
CA GLU A 88 4.88 -5.18 -3.04
C GLU A 88 6.38 -5.43 -2.85
N HIS A 89 7.04 -4.73 -1.93
CA HIS A 89 8.45 -4.90 -1.67
C HIS A 89 8.78 -6.26 -1.02
N LEU A 90 7.94 -6.71 -0.08
CA LEU A 90 8.02 -8.05 0.51
C LEU A 90 7.77 -9.18 -0.50
N ALA A 91 7.03 -8.90 -1.57
CA ALA A 91 6.70 -9.88 -2.61
C ALA A 91 7.60 -9.71 -3.85
N ASN A 92 8.91 -9.52 -3.67
CA ASN A 92 9.89 -9.43 -4.76
C ASN A 92 10.72 -10.70 -4.95
N THR A 93 10.62 -11.66 -4.04
CA THR A 93 11.34 -12.93 -4.12
C THR A 93 10.38 -14.07 -4.41
N ASP A 94 10.84 -15.07 -5.15
CA ASP A 94 10.17 -16.36 -5.25
C ASP A 94 10.43 -17.16 -3.97
N GLU A 95 9.38 -17.52 -3.23
CA GLU A 95 9.53 -18.21 -1.94
C GLU A 95 10.19 -19.58 -2.07
N LEU A 96 10.02 -20.25 -3.21
CA LEU A 96 10.58 -21.59 -3.42
C LEU A 96 12.09 -21.53 -3.70
N THR A 97 12.54 -20.63 -4.58
CA THR A 97 13.94 -20.59 -5.03
C THR A 97 14.79 -19.49 -4.39
N GLY A 98 14.18 -18.49 -3.75
CA GLY A 98 14.86 -17.32 -3.20
C GLY A 98 15.34 -16.32 -4.27
N LEU A 99 15.13 -16.59 -5.56
CA LEU A 99 15.47 -15.67 -6.65
C LEU A 99 14.50 -14.48 -6.67
N GLY A 100 14.82 -13.44 -7.46
CA GLY A 100 13.83 -12.41 -7.78
C GLY A 100 12.60 -13.06 -8.45
N ASN A 101 11.41 -12.53 -8.23
CA ASN A 101 10.24 -12.97 -8.99
C ASN A 101 10.01 -12.06 -10.21
N GLN A 102 8.96 -12.35 -10.98
CA GLN A 102 8.61 -11.60 -12.18
C GLN A 102 8.44 -10.09 -11.94
N ARG A 103 7.92 -9.68 -10.77
CA ARG A 103 7.76 -8.25 -10.44
C ARG A 103 9.11 -7.58 -10.21
N TRP A 104 9.98 -8.23 -9.44
CA TRP A 104 11.34 -7.74 -9.21
C TRP A 104 12.13 -7.62 -10.52
N PHE A 105 12.01 -8.61 -11.40
CA PHE A 105 12.61 -8.57 -12.73
C PHE A 105 12.15 -7.36 -13.54
N HIS A 106 10.83 -7.14 -13.62
CA HIS A 106 10.28 -6.03 -14.40
C HIS A 106 10.77 -4.68 -13.88
N ARG A 107 10.79 -4.50 -12.56
CA ARG A 107 11.34 -3.29 -11.94
C ARG A 107 12.81 -3.09 -12.28
N ARG A 108 13.64 -4.15 -12.20
CA ARG A 108 15.05 -4.08 -12.54
C ARG A 108 15.29 -3.75 -14.01
N LEU A 109 14.45 -4.29 -14.89
CA LEU A 109 14.52 -4.00 -16.31
C LEU A 109 14.24 -2.52 -16.59
N VAL A 110 13.18 -1.95 -16.00
CA VAL A 110 12.86 -0.52 -16.09
C VAL A 110 14.02 0.35 -15.57
N GLU A 111 14.57 0.02 -14.40
CA GLU A 111 15.72 0.72 -13.81
C GLU A 111 16.98 0.68 -14.70
N TRP A 112 17.15 -0.35 -15.53
CA TRP A 112 18.26 -0.46 -16.48
C TRP A 112 17.97 0.23 -17.81
N THR A 113 16.72 0.32 -18.26
CA THR A 113 16.37 0.95 -19.53
C THR A 113 16.18 2.46 -19.45
N GLU A 114 15.79 2.99 -18.29
CA GLU A 114 15.47 4.43 -18.14
C GLU A 114 16.67 5.30 -17.75
N LYS A 115 17.84 4.71 -17.50
CA LYS A 115 19.04 5.47 -17.14
C LYS A 115 19.73 6.05 -18.38
N PRO A 116 19.99 7.38 -18.44
CA PRO A 116 20.66 8.01 -19.58
C PRO A 116 22.05 7.44 -19.89
N GLU A 117 22.74 6.91 -18.87
CA GLU A 117 24.07 6.28 -18.96
C GLU A 117 24.00 4.77 -18.69
N ALA A 118 22.91 4.11 -19.05
CA ALA A 118 22.79 2.66 -18.86
C ALA A 118 23.88 1.91 -19.63
N ALA A 119 24.67 1.11 -18.92
CA ALA A 119 25.59 0.17 -19.56
C ALA A 119 24.79 -0.86 -20.39
N PRO A 120 25.32 -1.30 -21.55
CA PRO A 120 24.69 -2.37 -22.31
C PRO A 120 24.58 -3.64 -21.45
N PHE A 121 23.42 -4.28 -21.50
CA PHE A 121 23.15 -5.52 -20.76
C PHE A 121 22.63 -6.60 -21.72
N ALA A 122 22.76 -7.86 -21.30
CA ALA A 122 22.17 -9.00 -21.99
C ALA A 122 21.04 -9.58 -21.14
N LEU A 123 19.97 -10.01 -21.81
CA LEU A 123 18.86 -10.73 -21.19
C LEU A 123 18.86 -12.17 -21.70
N LEU A 124 18.85 -13.13 -20.78
CA LEU A 124 18.77 -14.56 -21.09
C LEU A 124 17.50 -15.14 -20.47
N PHE A 125 16.72 -15.84 -21.28
CA PHE A 125 15.58 -16.64 -20.81
C PHE A 125 15.97 -18.11 -20.84
N ILE A 126 15.80 -18.81 -19.72
CA ILE A 126 16.20 -20.21 -19.54
C ILE A 126 14.94 -21.01 -19.22
N ASP A 127 14.61 -21.97 -20.07
CA ASP A 127 13.56 -22.95 -19.80
C ASP A 127 14.17 -24.30 -19.40
N LEU A 128 13.48 -25.04 -18.53
CA LEU A 128 13.96 -26.34 -18.07
C LEU A 128 13.34 -27.46 -18.89
N ASP A 129 14.14 -28.02 -19.78
CA ASP A 129 13.73 -29.12 -20.64
C ASP A 129 13.13 -30.28 -19.86
N ARG A 130 11.93 -30.70 -20.28
CA ARG A 130 11.23 -31.88 -19.73
C ARG A 130 10.96 -31.80 -18.21
N PHE A 131 11.03 -30.63 -17.59
CA PHE A 131 10.77 -30.49 -16.16
C PHE A 131 9.38 -30.99 -15.73
N ARG A 132 8.39 -30.86 -16.61
CA ARG A 132 7.04 -31.43 -16.39
C ARG A 132 7.03 -32.95 -16.24
N ILE A 133 7.95 -33.67 -16.91
CA ILE A 133 8.08 -35.13 -16.78
C ILE A 133 8.62 -35.48 -15.39
N VAL A 134 9.60 -34.70 -14.88
CA VAL A 134 10.13 -34.87 -13.52
C VAL A 134 9.02 -34.72 -12.49
N ILE A 135 8.22 -33.64 -12.57
CA ILE A 135 7.09 -33.44 -11.65
C ILE A 135 6.08 -34.60 -11.74
N ARG A 136 5.74 -35.05 -12.95
CA ARG A 136 4.76 -36.14 -13.13
C ARG A 136 5.24 -37.48 -12.61
N THR A 137 6.55 -37.74 -12.69
CA THR A 137 7.13 -39.06 -12.37
C THR A 137 7.58 -39.14 -10.91
N LEU A 138 8.14 -38.05 -10.38
CA LEU A 138 8.79 -38.01 -9.07
C LEU A 138 8.06 -37.13 -8.04
N GLY A 139 6.96 -36.48 -8.45
CA GLY A 139 6.14 -35.63 -7.59
C GLY A 139 6.63 -34.18 -7.49
N HIS A 140 5.75 -33.34 -6.94
CA HIS A 140 6.00 -31.90 -6.81
C HIS A 140 7.15 -31.57 -5.86
N GLU A 141 7.28 -32.28 -4.74
CA GLU A 141 8.37 -32.06 -3.77
C GLU A 141 9.75 -32.27 -4.41
N THR A 142 9.93 -33.36 -5.16
CA THR A 142 11.18 -33.62 -5.89
C THR A 142 11.44 -32.56 -6.96
N GLY A 143 10.39 -32.12 -7.67
CA GLY A 143 10.49 -31.02 -8.62
C GLY A 143 10.91 -29.70 -7.95
N ASN A 144 10.40 -29.42 -6.75
CA ASN A 144 10.74 -28.24 -5.97
C ASN A 144 12.22 -28.26 -5.55
N LEU A 145 12.71 -29.40 -5.06
CA LEU A 145 14.13 -29.58 -4.73
C LEU A 145 15.03 -29.40 -5.95
N LEU A 146 14.63 -29.92 -7.10
CA LEU A 146 15.38 -29.73 -8.35
C LEU A 146 15.44 -28.24 -8.74
N LEU A 147 14.33 -27.50 -8.62
CA LEU A 147 14.32 -26.06 -8.89
C LEU A 147 15.21 -25.27 -7.94
N GLN A 148 15.22 -25.62 -6.66
CA GLN A 148 16.10 -24.99 -5.66
C GLN A 148 17.57 -25.21 -6.01
N GLU A 149 17.95 -26.44 -6.35
CA GLU A 149 19.32 -26.79 -6.72
C GLU A 149 19.77 -26.09 -8.00
N ILE A 150 18.92 -26.05 -9.03
CA ILE A 150 19.20 -25.31 -10.27
C ILE A 150 19.39 -23.82 -9.97
N SER A 151 18.52 -23.24 -9.15
CA SER A 151 18.57 -21.82 -8.79
C SER A 151 19.86 -21.49 -8.04
N ALA A 152 20.29 -22.35 -7.12
CA ALA A 152 21.55 -22.20 -6.40
C ALA A 152 22.76 -22.24 -7.36
N ARG A 153 22.78 -23.19 -8.31
CA ARG A 153 23.85 -23.29 -9.31
C ARG A 153 23.92 -22.07 -10.23
N LEU A 154 22.77 -21.62 -10.74
CA LEU A 154 22.70 -20.41 -11.57
C LEU A 154 23.18 -19.18 -10.80
N THR A 155 22.79 -19.04 -9.54
CA THR A 155 23.25 -17.95 -8.66
C THR A 155 24.77 -17.95 -8.51
N GLY A 156 25.36 -19.13 -8.31
CA GLY A 156 26.82 -19.30 -8.28
C GLY A 156 27.51 -18.91 -9.58
N CYS A 157 26.93 -19.23 -10.74
CA CYS A 157 27.49 -18.88 -12.04
C CYS A 157 27.40 -17.38 -12.37
N VAL A 158 26.29 -16.73 -12.01
CA VAL A 158 26.05 -15.31 -12.30
C VAL A 158 26.85 -14.40 -11.36
N GLY A 159 27.01 -14.79 -10.10
CA GLY A 159 27.74 -14.02 -9.10
C GLY A 159 27.15 -12.63 -8.85
N SER A 160 27.99 -11.67 -8.43
CA SER A 160 27.56 -10.33 -7.99
C SER A 160 27.26 -9.34 -9.12
N ARG A 161 27.56 -9.68 -10.38
CA ARG A 161 27.44 -8.77 -11.52
C ARG A 161 26.12 -8.88 -12.27
N GLY A 162 25.37 -9.94 -12.04
CA GLY A 162 24.09 -10.16 -12.71
C GLY A 162 22.94 -10.30 -11.73
N CYS A 163 21.76 -10.48 -12.31
CA CYS A 163 20.50 -10.61 -11.60
C CYS A 163 19.78 -11.85 -12.11
N LEU A 164 19.15 -12.60 -11.21
CA LEU A 164 18.35 -13.77 -11.56
C LEU A 164 16.94 -13.58 -11.04
N ALA A 165 15.99 -13.94 -11.90
CA ALA A 165 14.60 -14.00 -11.52
C ALA A 165 13.95 -15.26 -12.06
N ARG A 166 13.01 -15.80 -11.29
CA ARG A 166 12.17 -16.91 -11.70
C ARG A 166 10.88 -16.38 -12.33
N PHE A 167 10.61 -16.84 -13.53
CA PHE A 167 9.30 -16.71 -14.17
C PHE A 167 8.54 -18.02 -13.97
N SER A 168 7.37 -17.94 -13.33
CA SER A 168 6.42 -19.04 -13.24
C SER A 168 5.20 -18.69 -14.10
N GLY A 169 4.93 -19.49 -15.12
CA GLY A 169 3.65 -19.54 -15.83
C GLY A 169 2.81 -20.71 -15.33
#